data_AF-A0A4S3TH25-F1
#
_entry.id   AF-A0A4S3TH25-F1
#
_cell.length_a   1.000
_cell.length_b   1.000
_cell.length_c   1.000
_cell.angle_alpha   90.00
_cell.angle_beta   90.00
_cell.angle_gamma   90.00
#
_symmetry.space_group_name_H-M   'P 1'
#
loop_
_entity.id
_entity.type
_entity.pdbx_description
1 polymer ?
#
loop_
_entity_poly.entity_id
_entity_poly.type
_entity_poly.pdbx_seq_one_letter_code
_entity_poly.pdbx_strand_id
1 'polypeptide(L)'
;MKQDRSVTDKMKITAIGLAYLLVGGGFFISLATDSIQLFTAVAVGILGLLIISLVIIIRREGLVTAENKVIGVFVLLAMGLLFGLSALTTLSSEIVFGIVFIVGIIVPHLLFQYTHYGTIG
;
A
#
# COMPACT_ATOMS: atom_id res chain seq x y z
N MET A 1 36.11 -3.92 -6.66
CA MET A 1 34.84 -3.14 -6.63
C MET A 1 33.55 -3.95 -6.41
N LYS A 2 33.53 -5.29 -6.56
CA LYS A 2 32.32 -6.12 -6.32
C LYS A 2 32.06 -6.44 -4.83
N GLN A 3 33.13 -6.48 -4.03
CA GLN A 3 33.10 -6.90 -2.61
C GLN A 3 32.46 -5.86 -1.67
N ASP A 4 32.56 -4.57 -2.00
CA ASP A 4 32.05 -3.47 -1.17
C ASP A 4 30.51 -3.34 -1.19
N ARG A 5 29.88 -3.68 -2.34
CA ARG A 5 28.41 -3.69 -2.47
C ARG A 5 27.75 -4.75 -1.60
N SER A 6 28.37 -5.93 -1.45
CA SER A 6 27.81 -7.02 -0.63
C SER A 6 27.78 -6.69 0.85
N VAL A 7 28.77 -5.96 1.37
CA VAL A 7 28.84 -5.58 2.79
C VAL A 7 27.79 -4.51 3.08
N THR A 8 27.68 -3.53 2.20
CA THR A 8 26.68 -2.45 2.28
C THR A 8 25.25 -2.99 2.29
N ASP A 9 24.93 -3.98 1.44
CA ASP A 9 23.59 -4.55 1.37
C ASP A 9 23.23 -5.40 2.61
N LYS A 10 24.19 -6.16 3.15
CA LYS A 10 24.01 -6.90 4.41
C LYS A 10 23.77 -5.94 5.57
N MET A 11 24.55 -4.87 5.66
CA MET A 11 24.42 -3.85 6.69
C MET A 11 23.04 -3.17 6.66
N LYS A 12 22.51 -2.85 5.48
CA LYS A 12 21.16 -2.27 5.33
C LYS A 12 20.06 -3.21 5.83
N ILE A 13 20.16 -4.51 5.51
CA ILE A 13 19.18 -5.51 5.95
C ILE A 13 19.24 -5.65 7.48
N THR A 14 20.45 -5.74 8.05
CA THR A 14 20.62 -5.80 9.51
C THR A 14 20.08 -4.56 10.21
N ALA A 15 20.31 -3.37 9.66
CA ALA A 15 19.79 -2.12 10.22
C ALA A 15 18.25 -2.08 10.23
N ILE A 16 17.59 -2.53 9.16
CA ILE A 16 16.13 -2.62 9.10
C ILE A 16 15.62 -3.64 10.13
N GLY A 17 16.25 -4.81 10.22
CA GLY A 17 15.88 -5.84 11.21
C GLY A 17 15.98 -5.35 12.65
N LEU A 18 17.06 -4.63 12.99
CA LEU A 18 17.23 -4.01 14.29
C LEU A 18 16.18 -2.94 14.58
N ALA A 19 15.83 -2.12 13.58
CA ALA A 19 14.80 -1.11 13.74
C ALA A 19 13.43 -1.74 14.04
N TYR A 20 13.07 -2.84 13.37
CA TYR A 20 11.86 -3.60 13.69
C TYR A 20 11.87 -4.18 15.11
N LEU A 21 12.99 -4.72 15.56
CA LEU A 21 13.14 -5.23 16.93
C LEU A 21 12.99 -4.12 17.98
N LEU A 22 13.59 -2.95 17.73
CA LEU A 22 13.48 -1.80 18.64
C LEU A 22 12.04 -1.29 18.72
N VAL A 23 11.34 -1.19 17.59
CA VAL A 23 9.94 -0.76 17.56
C VAL A 23 9.03 -1.78 18.24
N GLY A 24 9.24 -3.07 18.01
CA GLY A 24 8.50 -4.14 18.70
C GLY A 24 8.74 -4.15 20.21
N GLY A 25 10.00 -4.00 20.65
CA GLY A 25 10.34 -3.88 22.06
C GLY A 25 9.75 -2.62 22.70
N GLY A 26 9.81 -1.49 22.00
CA GLY A 26 9.19 -0.24 22.44
C GLY A 26 7.67 -0.35 22.59
N PHE A 27 7.01 -1.08 21.68
CA PHE A 27 5.57 -1.35 21.77
C PHE A 27 5.22 -2.13 23.03
N PHE A 28 5.98 -3.19 23.32
CA PHE A 28 5.78 -3.99 24.52
C PHE A 28 5.99 -3.16 25.80
N ILE A 29 7.07 -2.37 25.87
CA ILE A 29 7.36 -1.49 27.00
C ILE A 29 6.25 -0.45 27.17
N SER A 30 5.80 0.15 26.07
CA SER A 30 4.73 1.15 26.09
C SER A 30 3.43 0.61 26.67
N LEU A 31 3.07 -0.63 26.35
CA LEU A 31 1.89 -1.27 26.91
C LEU A 31 2.09 -1.62 28.39
N ALA A 32 3.27 -2.13 28.76
CA ALA A 32 3.59 -2.48 30.14
C ALA A 32 3.63 -1.27 31.09
N THR A 33 3.98 -0.09 30.59
CA THR A 33 4.03 1.16 31.36
C THR A 33 2.78 2.01 31.26
N ASP A 34 1.77 1.59 30.47
CA ASP A 34 0.53 2.31 30.21
C ASP A 34 0.74 3.80 29.83
N SER A 35 1.84 4.07 29.10
CA SER A 35 2.26 5.43 28.76
C SER A 35 1.81 5.81 27.36
N ILE A 36 0.86 6.75 27.27
CA ILE A 36 0.35 7.25 25.99
C ILE A 36 1.42 7.94 25.14
N GLN A 37 2.42 8.55 25.78
CA GLN A 37 3.53 9.22 25.08
C GLN A 37 4.45 8.20 24.41
N LEU A 38 4.82 7.13 25.13
CA LEU A 38 5.60 6.03 24.56
C LEU A 38 4.82 5.32 23.45
N PHE A 39 3.52 5.14 23.64
CA PHE A 39 2.65 4.50 22.66
C PHE A 39 2.63 5.29 21.36
N THR A 40 2.44 6.60 21.46
CA THR A 40 2.43 7.51 20.31
C THR A 40 3.79 7.52 19.60
N ALA A 41 4.90 7.60 20.34
CA ALA A 41 6.24 7.57 19.76
C ALA A 41 6.52 6.27 19.00
N VAL A 42 6.13 5.13 19.59
CA VAL A 42 6.24 3.83 18.95
C VAL A 42 5.34 3.73 17.72
N ALA A 43 4.10 4.22 17.79
CA ALA A 43 3.19 4.25 16.66
C ALA A 43 3.76 5.05 15.48
N VAL A 44 4.39 6.21 15.74
CA VAL A 44 5.12 6.96 14.70
C VAL A 44 6.28 6.15 14.14
N GLY A 45 7.02 5.43 14.99
CA GLY A 45 8.08 4.51 14.56
C GLY A 45 7.58 3.38 13.65
N ILE A 46 6.44 2.76 13.99
CA ILE A 46 5.76 1.74 13.17
C ILE A 46 5.39 2.34 11.81
N LEU A 47 4.74 3.51 11.80
CA LEU A 47 4.36 4.19 10.56
C LEU A 47 5.58 4.50 9.69
N GLY A 48 6.67 4.98 10.28
CA GLY A 48 7.93 5.23 9.57
C GLY A 48 8.51 3.96 8.94
N LEU A 49 8.56 2.85 9.69
CA LEU A 49 9.03 1.57 9.16
C LEU A 49 8.13 1.02 8.07
N LEU A 50 6.81 1.16 8.19
CA LEU A 50 5.86 0.77 7.15
C LEU A 50 6.10 1.56 5.86
N ILE A 51 6.31 2.88 5.96
CA ILE A 51 6.63 3.72 4.80
C ILE A 51 7.94 3.26 4.15
N ILE A 52 9.00 3.05 4.93
CA ILE A 52 10.30 2.60 4.41
C ILE A 52 10.16 1.25 3.71
N SER A 53 9.50 0.29 4.34
CA SER A 53 9.28 -1.04 3.77
C SER A 53 8.43 -0.97 2.50
N LEU A 54 7.36 -0.17 2.50
CA LEU A 54 6.53 0.04 1.32
C LEU A 54 7.34 0.64 0.16
N VAL A 55 8.18 1.65 0.43
CA VAL A 55 9.07 2.24 -0.58
C VAL A 55 10.08 1.22 -1.12
N ILE A 56 10.64 0.38 -0.25
CA ILE A 56 11.57 -0.68 -0.67
C ILE A 56 10.85 -1.68 -1.58
N ILE A 57 9.64 -2.12 -1.22
CA ILE A 57 8.84 -3.05 -2.00
C ILE A 57 8.47 -2.41 -3.35
N ILE A 58 7.97 -1.17 -3.36
CA ILE A 58 7.65 -0.43 -4.59
C ILE A 58 8.85 -0.39 -5.53
N ARG A 59 10.05 -0.11 -5.01
CA ARG A 59 11.28 0.00 -5.81
C ARG A 59 11.84 -1.35 -6.25
N ARG A 60 11.71 -2.41 -5.43
CA ARG A 60 12.28 -3.73 -5.72
C ARG A 60 11.37 -4.60 -6.57
N GLU A 61 10.10 -4.66 -6.22
CA GLU A 61 9.12 -5.53 -6.87
C GLU A 61 8.43 -4.86 -8.05
N GLY A 62 8.67 -3.55 -8.24
CA GLY A 62 8.07 -2.82 -9.34
C GLY A 62 6.55 -2.69 -9.19
N LEU A 63 6.05 -2.52 -7.95
CA LEU A 63 4.61 -2.35 -7.69
C LEU A 63 3.95 -1.23 -8.52
N VAL A 64 4.74 -0.30 -9.08
CA VAL A 64 4.28 0.65 -10.09
C VAL A 64 4.50 0.06 -11.48
N THR A 65 3.78 -1.02 -11.80
CA THR A 65 3.62 -1.48 -13.18
C THR A 65 2.59 -0.59 -13.89
N ALA A 66 2.62 -0.57 -15.23
CA ALA A 66 1.57 0.10 -16.00
C ALA A 66 0.17 -0.46 -15.66
N GLU A 67 0.09 -1.77 -15.40
CA GLU A 67 -1.11 -2.47 -14.95
C GLU A 67 -1.61 -1.96 -13.60
N ASN A 68 -0.74 -1.93 -12.58
CA ASN A 68 -1.12 -1.46 -11.23
C ASN A 68 -1.52 0.02 -11.22
N LYS A 69 -0.93 0.83 -12.10
CA LYS A 69 -1.32 2.24 -12.27
C LYS A 69 -2.74 2.37 -12.81
N VAL A 70 -3.09 1.56 -13.80
CA VAL A 70 -4.45 1.53 -14.36
C VAL A 70 -5.44 1.05 -13.31
N ILE A 71 -5.15 -0.06 -12.61
CA ILE A 71 -5.99 -0.56 -11.50
C ILE A 71 -6.18 0.54 -10.45
N GLY A 72 -5.11 1.21 -10.04
CA GLY A 72 -5.18 2.29 -9.05
C GLY A 72 -6.10 3.44 -9.46
N VAL A 73 -6.08 3.85 -10.73
CA VAL A 73 -6.99 4.89 -11.25
C VAL A 73 -8.45 4.43 -11.18
N PHE A 74 -8.73 3.20 -11.61
CA PHE A 74 -10.10 2.65 -11.57
C PHE A 74 -10.60 2.46 -10.13
N VAL A 75 -9.75 2.07 -9.20
CA VAL A 75 -10.08 1.99 -7.76
C VAL A 75 -10.43 3.37 -7.20
N LEU A 76 -9.63 4.39 -7.50
CA LEU A 76 -9.92 5.77 -7.05
C LEU A 76 -11.21 6.32 -7.67
N LEU A 77 -11.46 6.05 -8.96
CA LEU A 77 -12.71 6.40 -9.62
C LEU A 77 -13.90 5.68 -8.98
N ALA A 78 -13.77 4.38 -8.70
CA ALA A 78 -14.82 3.59 -8.07
C ALA A 78 -15.11 4.08 -6.64
N MET A 79 -14.10 4.46 -5.86
CA MET A 79 -14.28 5.10 -4.56
C MET A 79 -14.98 6.44 -4.69
N GLY A 80 -14.54 7.30 -5.62
CA GLY A 80 -15.18 8.59 -5.87
C GLY A 80 -16.64 8.46 -6.28
N LEU A 81 -16.95 7.47 -7.14
CA LEU A 81 -18.31 7.12 -7.52
C LEU A 81 -19.12 6.62 -6.33
N LEU A 82 -18.59 5.71 -5.51
CA LEU A 82 -19.27 5.21 -4.34
C LEU A 82 -19.71 6.35 -3.41
N PHE A 83 -18.77 7.23 -3.05
CA PHE A 83 -19.06 8.37 -2.18
C PHE A 83 -19.97 9.40 -2.85
N GLY A 84 -19.72 9.71 -4.12
CA GLY A 84 -20.52 10.68 -4.88
C GLY A 84 -21.96 10.25 -5.07
N LEU A 85 -22.19 9.03 -5.57
CA LEU A 85 -23.52 8.47 -5.76
C LEU A 85 -24.26 8.29 -4.43
N SER A 86 -23.58 7.81 -3.40
CA SER A 86 -24.20 7.61 -2.09
C SER A 86 -24.57 8.92 -1.40
N ALA A 87 -23.81 10.01 -1.61
CA ALA A 87 -24.06 11.29 -0.95
C ALA A 87 -24.98 12.21 -1.74
N LEU A 88 -24.97 12.13 -3.08
CA LEU A 88 -25.63 13.10 -3.96
C LEU A 88 -26.88 12.55 -4.68
N THR A 89 -27.19 11.26 -4.53
CA THR A 89 -28.33 10.64 -5.22
C THR A 89 -29.19 9.81 -4.28
N THR A 90 -30.44 9.54 -4.69
CA THR A 90 -31.40 8.67 -3.98
C THR A 90 -31.46 7.26 -4.57
N LEU A 91 -30.43 6.86 -5.32
CA LEU A 91 -30.36 5.52 -5.89
C LEU A 91 -30.31 4.46 -4.78
N SER A 92 -30.89 3.29 -5.07
CA SER A 92 -30.81 2.18 -4.14
C SER A 92 -29.37 1.67 -4.04
N SER A 93 -29.02 1.11 -2.88
CA SER A 93 -27.64 0.66 -2.61
C SER A 93 -27.16 -0.38 -3.63
N GLU A 94 -28.06 -1.25 -4.09
CA GLU A 94 -27.79 -2.27 -5.10
C GLU A 94 -27.35 -1.65 -6.42
N ILE A 95 -27.99 -0.55 -6.84
CA ILE A 95 -27.65 0.17 -8.07
C ILE A 95 -26.29 0.85 -7.92
N VAL A 96 -26.04 1.50 -6.79
CA VAL A 96 -24.74 2.16 -6.52
C VAL A 96 -23.60 1.13 -6.54
N PHE A 97 -23.77 0.00 -5.84
CA PHE A 97 -22.78 -1.08 -5.85
C PHE A 97 -22.61 -1.69 -7.23
N GLY A 98 -23.68 -1.85 -8.01
CA GLY A 98 -23.62 -2.31 -9.39
C GLY A 98 -22.75 -1.41 -10.27
N ILE A 99 -22.94 -0.09 -10.19
CA ILE A 99 -22.14 0.89 -10.94
C ILE A 99 -20.66 0.82 -10.52
N VAL A 100 -20.40 0.82 -9.20
CA VAL A 100 -19.04 0.74 -8.64
C VAL A 100 -18.35 -0.56 -9.05
N PHE A 101 -19.08 -1.69 -9.07
CA PHE A 101 -18.55 -2.98 -9.52
C PHE A 101 -18.19 -2.97 -11.01
N ILE A 102 -19.07 -2.43 -11.86
CA ILE A 102 -18.79 -2.32 -13.29
C ILE A 102 -17.53 -1.49 -13.52
N VAL A 103 -17.45 -0.29 -12.94
CA VAL A 103 -16.34 0.63 -13.17
C VAL A 103 -15.05 0.15 -12.52
N GLY A 104 -15.11 -0.33 -11.27
CA GLY A 104 -13.92 -0.72 -10.50
C GLY A 104 -13.35 -2.09 -10.87
N ILE A 105 -14.16 -3.00 -11.41
CA ILE A 105 -13.75 -4.39 -11.65
C ILE A 105 -13.93 -4.78 -13.13
N ILE A 106 -15.13 -4.65 -13.70
CA ILE A 106 -15.38 -5.14 -15.06
C ILE A 106 -14.58 -4.34 -16.09
N VAL A 107 -14.67 -3.01 -16.07
CA VAL A 107 -13.99 -2.16 -17.05
C VAL A 107 -12.47 -2.37 -17.08
N PRO A 108 -11.73 -2.32 -15.95
CA PRO A 108 -10.30 -2.58 -15.98
C PRO A 108 -9.98 -4.01 -16.42
N HIS A 109 -10.78 -5.00 -16.03
CA HIS A 109 -10.59 -6.37 -16.47
C HIS A 109 -10.72 -6.53 -18.00
N LEU A 110 -11.77 -5.94 -18.59
CA LEU A 110 -11.94 -5.94 -20.04
C LEU A 110 -10.82 -5.15 -20.73
N LEU A 111 -10.41 -4.02 -20.16
CA LEU A 111 -9.32 -3.21 -20.71
C LEU A 111 -8.04 -4.03 -20.81
N PHE A 112 -7.66 -4.79 -19.77
CA PHE A 112 -6.49 -5.65 -19.84
C PHE A 112 -6.63 -6.78 -20.86
N GLN A 113 -7.80 -7.40 -20.96
CA GLN A 113 -8.04 -8.46 -21.96
C GLN A 113 -7.93 -7.97 -23.40
N TYR A 114 -8.48 -6.78 -23.71
CA TYR A 114 -8.56 -6.30 -25.09
C TYR A 114 -7.35 -5.50 -25.54
N THR A 115 -6.59 -4.89 -24.62
CA THR A 115 -5.51 -3.96 -25.00
C THR A 115 -4.11 -4.54 -24.86
N HIS A 116 -3.93 -5.79 -24.37
CA HIS A 116 -2.61 -6.38 -24.10
C HIS A 116 -1.71 -5.43 -23.26
N TYR A 117 -2.33 -4.54 -22.48
CA TYR A 117 -1.62 -3.53 -21.70
C TYR A 117 -0.90 -4.25 -20.56
N GLY A 118 0.43 -4.31 -20.62
CA GLY A 118 1.26 -5.01 -19.63
C GLY A 118 1.83 -6.36 -20.08
N THR A 119 1.38 -6.93 -21.20
CA THR A 119 2.11 -8.05 -21.84
C THR A 119 3.32 -7.49 -22.59
N ILE A 120 4.49 -7.63 -21.97
CA ILE A 120 5.79 -7.41 -22.60
C ILE A 120 5.91 -8.43 -23.75
N GLY A 121 6.04 -7.93 -24.98
CA GLY A 121 6.60 -8.71 -26.10
C GLY A 121 8.10 -8.85 -25.94
#